data_AF-A0A2S8EQF4-F1
#
_entry.id   AF-A0A2S8EQF4-F1
#
_cell.length_a   1.000
_cell.length_b   1.000
_cell.length_c   1.000
_cell.angle_alpha   90.00
_cell.angle_beta   90.00
_cell.angle_gamma   90.00
#
_symmetry.space_group_name_H-M   'P 1'
#
loop_
_entity.id
_entity.type
_entity.pdbx_description
1 polymer ?
#
loop_
_entity_poly.entity_id
_entity_poly.type
_entity_poly.pdbx_seq_one_letter_code
_entity_poly.pdbx_strand_id
1 'polypeptide(L)'
;MAGPPAVFDAGAALGADIAADAGVTTIPFNTTVGIEDVPAGSHAQIDSEVMRITAIGETEMTVDRAIEGSTLAQHFPGTAIAFRPVVELARGCDLRRDTCEAKFNNLANFGGFPNIPGINPFGGSSIV
;
A
#
# COMPACT_ATOMS: atom_id res chain seq x y z
N MET A 1 -14.89 1.81 -10.18
CA MET A 1 -14.69 2.88 -9.19
C MET A 1 -13.20 3.13 -9.15
N ALA A 2 -12.73 4.18 -9.81
CA ALA A 2 -11.32 4.55 -9.71
C ALA A 2 -11.05 4.89 -8.25
N GLY A 3 -10.10 4.20 -7.62
CA GLY A 3 -9.65 4.58 -6.29
C GLY A 3 -9.17 6.04 -6.28
N PRO A 4 -9.10 6.69 -5.11
CA PRO A 4 -8.45 7.99 -5.02
C PRO A 4 -7.06 7.89 -5.69
N PRO A 5 -6.60 8.95 -6.38
CA PRO A 5 -5.25 8.94 -6.94
C PRO A 5 -4.29 8.60 -5.80
N ALA A 6 -3.47 7.56 -5.99
CA ALA A 6 -2.49 7.16 -5.01
C ALA A 6 -1.60 8.39 -4.73
N VAL A 7 -1.73 8.93 -3.51
CA VAL A 7 -1.03 10.14 -3.09
C VAL A 7 0.43 9.76 -2.95
N PHE A 8 1.30 10.58 -3.53
CA PHE A 8 2.72 10.52 -3.22
C PHE A 8 2.90 11.06 -1.80
N ASP A 9 2.89 10.17 -0.80
CA ASP A 9 3.17 10.57 0.58
C ASP A 9 4.69 10.67 0.78
N ALA A 10 5.13 11.76 1.42
CA ALA A 10 6.55 12.03 1.67
C ALA A 10 7.07 11.08 2.75
N GLY A 11 7.99 10.18 2.38
CA GLY A 11 8.53 9.17 3.30
C GLY A 11 9.97 9.44 3.70
N ALA A 12 10.85 9.74 2.73
CA ALA A 12 12.29 9.80 2.98
C ALA A 12 12.97 10.98 2.28
N ALA A 13 14.24 11.19 2.61
CA ALA A 13 15.08 12.14 1.90
C ALA A 13 16.31 11.43 1.32
N LEU A 14 16.77 11.95 0.19
CA LEU A 14 17.88 11.38 -0.56
C LEU A 14 19.18 11.41 0.26
N GLY A 15 19.90 10.28 0.28
CA GLY A 15 21.11 10.09 1.08
C GLY A 15 22.40 10.58 0.41
N ALA A 16 22.44 10.67 -0.93
CA ALA A 16 23.61 11.08 -1.69
C ALA A 16 23.22 11.71 -3.03
N ASP A 17 24.16 12.35 -3.72
CA ASP A 17 23.94 12.87 -5.08
C ASP A 17 23.60 11.73 -6.06
N ILE A 18 22.68 12.00 -6.98
CA ILE A 18 22.33 11.12 -8.10
C ILE A 18 22.53 11.86 -9.40
N ALA A 19 23.30 11.29 -10.32
CA ALA A 19 23.51 11.85 -11.65
C ALA A 19 22.30 11.62 -12.57
N ALA A 20 22.12 12.46 -13.59
CA ALA A 20 21.11 12.27 -14.64
C ALA A 20 21.51 11.14 -15.63
N ASP A 21 21.63 9.90 -15.14
CA ASP A 21 22.09 8.73 -15.87
C ASP A 21 21.21 7.50 -15.58
N ALA A 22 20.71 6.85 -16.63
CA ALA A 22 19.91 5.63 -16.53
C ALA A 22 20.70 4.44 -15.94
N GLY A 23 22.04 4.48 -15.97
CA GLY A 23 22.89 3.48 -15.32
C GLY A 23 22.92 3.56 -13.80
N VAL A 24 22.50 4.68 -13.22
CA VAL A 24 22.41 4.86 -11.76
C VAL A 24 21.07 4.33 -11.28
N THR A 25 21.00 3.04 -10.99
CA THR A 25 19.75 2.37 -10.55
C THR A 25 19.61 2.26 -9.04
N THR A 26 20.65 2.60 -8.27
CA THR A 26 20.65 2.54 -6.81
C THR A 26 20.44 3.94 -6.23
N ILE A 27 19.37 4.11 -5.46
CA ILE A 27 18.91 5.38 -4.90
C ILE A 27 19.06 5.30 -3.37
N PRO A 28 20.07 5.97 -2.77
CA PRO A 28 20.27 5.95 -1.33
C PRO A 28 19.28 6.89 -0.63
N PHE A 29 18.85 6.53 0.57
CA PHE A 29 18.00 7.35 1.42
C PHE A 29 18.51 7.38 2.86
N ASN A 30 18.18 8.44 3.59
CA ASN A 30 18.71 8.69 4.93
C ASN A 30 17.82 8.18 6.08
N THR A 31 16.59 7.76 5.78
CA THR A 31 15.62 7.26 6.75
C THR A 31 14.69 6.25 6.08
N THR A 32 14.30 5.21 6.82
CA THR A 32 13.34 4.19 6.39
C THR A 32 11.90 4.54 6.76
N VAL A 33 11.68 5.64 7.49
CA VAL A 33 10.33 6.09 7.86
C VAL A 33 9.49 6.25 6.59
N GLY A 34 8.32 5.63 6.52
CA GLY A 34 7.45 5.70 5.34
C GLY A 34 7.90 4.88 4.12
N ILE A 35 8.96 4.06 4.25
CA ILE A 35 9.41 3.10 3.22
C ILE A 35 9.07 1.65 3.61
N GLU A 36 8.93 1.37 4.90
CA GLU A 36 8.80 0.01 5.46
C GLU A 36 7.68 -0.85 4.85
N ASP A 37 6.58 -0.23 4.41
CA ASP A 37 5.43 -0.90 3.81
C ASP A 37 5.31 -0.66 2.28
N VAL A 38 6.36 -0.14 1.63
CA VAL A 38 6.33 0.13 0.18
C VAL A 38 6.80 -1.15 -0.57
N PRO A 39 5.92 -1.88 -1.28
CA PRO A 39 6.35 -3.08 -2.00
C PRO A 39 7.12 -2.73 -3.27
N ALA A 40 7.90 -3.69 -3.78
CA ALA A 40 8.43 -3.63 -5.14
C ALA A 40 7.30 -3.44 -6.18
N GLY A 41 7.59 -2.72 -7.26
CA GLY A 41 6.61 -2.28 -8.25
C GLY A 41 5.95 -0.94 -7.92
N SER A 42 6.10 -0.45 -6.70
CA SER A 42 5.71 0.92 -6.32
C SER A 42 6.53 1.97 -7.05
N HIS A 43 6.07 3.21 -7.02
CA HIS A 43 6.74 4.31 -7.67
C HIS A 43 7.32 5.29 -6.65
N ALA A 44 8.56 5.70 -6.88
CA ALA A 44 9.18 6.80 -6.18
C ALA A 44 9.22 8.02 -7.10
N GLN A 45 9.02 9.19 -6.53
CA GLN A 45 9.19 10.47 -7.21
C GLN A 45 10.19 11.33 -6.46
N ILE A 46 11.13 11.91 -7.21
CA ILE A 46 12.03 12.95 -6.72
C ILE A 46 11.90 14.12 -7.70
N ASP A 47 11.56 15.30 -7.19
CA ASP A 47 11.21 16.47 -8.01
C ASP A 47 10.12 16.14 -9.05
N SER A 48 10.49 16.06 -10.33
CA SER A 48 9.59 15.65 -11.43
C SER A 48 9.98 14.31 -12.07
N GLU A 49 11.02 13.65 -11.58
CA GLU A 49 11.41 12.32 -12.06
C GLU A 49 10.61 11.23 -11.34
N VAL A 50 10.05 10.31 -12.11
CA VAL A 50 9.33 9.14 -11.61
C VAL A 50 10.15 7.90 -11.88
N MET A 51 10.30 7.06 -10.86
CA MET A 51 11.09 5.83 -10.87
C MET A 51 10.23 4.67 -10.36
N ARG A 52 10.39 3.47 -10.93
CA ARG A 52 9.75 2.25 -10.42
C ARG A 52 10.70 1.52 -9.50
N ILE A 53 10.25 1.20 -8.29
CA ILE A 53 11.02 0.45 -7.30
C ILE A 53 11.08 -1.01 -7.72
N THR A 54 12.29 -1.58 -7.75
CA THR A 54 12.53 -2.99 -8.06
C THR A 54 12.86 -3.80 -6.80
N ALA A 55 13.55 -3.19 -5.84
CA ALA A 55 13.79 -3.74 -4.50
C ALA A 55 14.06 -2.61 -3.51
N ILE A 56 13.82 -2.89 -2.22
CA ILE A 56 14.10 -1.98 -1.10
C ILE A 56 15.06 -2.68 -0.15
N GLY A 57 16.18 -2.03 0.15
CA GLY A 57 17.13 -2.41 1.20
C GLY A 57 16.99 -1.53 2.43
N GLU A 58 17.97 -1.58 3.33
CA GLU A 58 17.93 -0.82 4.59
C GLU A 58 18.25 0.68 4.42
N THR A 59 19.10 1.03 3.46
CA THR A 59 19.57 2.42 3.24
C THR A 59 19.49 2.86 1.78
N GLU A 60 19.03 1.97 0.90
CA GLU A 60 18.94 2.21 -0.53
C GLU A 60 17.80 1.40 -1.15
N MET A 61 17.28 1.90 -2.27
CA MET A 61 16.36 1.16 -3.12
C MET A 61 16.94 1.04 -4.52
N THR A 62 16.63 -0.05 -5.22
CA THR A 62 16.94 -0.20 -6.64
C THR A 62 15.73 0.17 -7.48
N VAL A 63 15.93 0.85 -8.61
CA VAL A 63 14.84 1.39 -9.42
C VAL A 63 15.07 1.27 -10.92
N ASP A 64 13.97 1.25 -11.69
CA ASP A 64 13.95 1.62 -13.09
C ASP A 64 13.67 3.13 -13.19
N ARG A 65 14.54 3.88 -13.86
CA ARG A 65 14.49 5.35 -13.92
C ARG A 65 13.69 5.91 -15.09
N ALA A 66 13.33 7.19 -14.98
CA ALA A 66 12.70 7.98 -16.04
C ALA A 66 11.50 7.27 -16.70
N ILE A 67 10.57 6.79 -15.87
CA ILE A 67 9.36 6.11 -16.34
C ILE A 67 8.19 7.09 -16.46
N GLU A 68 7.04 6.62 -16.96
CA GLU A 68 5.80 7.41 -17.06
C GLU A 68 5.96 8.75 -17.81
N GLY A 69 6.92 8.80 -18.74
CA GLY A 69 7.21 10.00 -19.52
C GLY A 69 8.03 11.06 -18.77
N SER A 70 8.51 10.76 -17.56
CA SER A 70 9.50 11.59 -16.88
C SER A 70 10.89 11.47 -17.54
N THR A 71 11.78 12.40 -17.24
CA THR A 71 13.14 12.45 -17.78
C THR A 71 14.16 12.22 -16.67
N LEU A 72 15.32 11.66 -17.00
CA LEU A 72 16.44 11.55 -16.08
C LEU A 72 16.84 12.94 -15.56
N ALA A 73 16.96 13.06 -14.25
CA ALA A 73 17.37 14.28 -13.59
C ALA A 73 18.54 14.03 -12.63
N GLN A 74 19.26 15.11 -12.33
CA GLN A 74 20.21 15.12 -11.23
C GLN A 74 19.46 15.50 -9.95
N HIS A 75 19.76 14.81 -8.85
CA HIS A 75 19.19 15.10 -7.54
C HIS A 75 20.29 15.22 -6.49
N PHE A 76 20.02 16.01 -5.45
CA PHE A 76 20.97 16.32 -4.38
C PHE A 76 20.50 15.72 -3.05
N PRO A 77 21.44 15.42 -2.11
CA PRO A 77 21.10 14.93 -0.79
C PRO A 77 20.10 15.83 -0.09
N GLY A 78 19.18 15.24 0.66
CA GLY A 78 18.14 15.96 1.38
C GLY A 78 16.89 16.27 0.53
N THR A 79 16.92 16.08 -0.79
CA THR A 79 15.71 16.18 -1.61
C THR A 79 14.70 15.11 -1.18
N ALA A 80 13.44 15.50 -1.04
CA ALA A 80 12.37 14.60 -0.64
C ALA A 80 12.12 13.52 -1.70
N ILE A 81 11.93 12.30 -1.22
CA ILE A 81 11.47 11.14 -1.99
C ILE A 81 10.03 10.88 -1.57
N ALA A 82 9.12 11.01 -2.54
CA ALA A 82 7.71 10.76 -2.32
C ALA A 82 7.32 9.41 -2.95
N PHE A 83 6.46 8.66 -2.28
CA PHE A 83 6.13 7.29 -2.68
C PHE A 83 4.67 7.13 -3.07
N ARG A 84 4.44 6.46 -4.18
CA ARG A 84 3.12 6.02 -4.64
C ARG A 84 3.10 4.48 -4.57
N PRO A 85 2.67 3.92 -3.44
CA PRO A 85 2.69 2.48 -3.22
C PRO A 85 1.71 1.78 -4.15
N VAL A 86 2.12 0.62 -4.67
CA VAL A 86 1.18 -0.33 -5.26
C VAL A 86 0.54 -1.10 -4.11
N VAL A 87 -0.77 -0.98 -3.96
CA VAL A 87 -1.53 -1.66 -2.91
C VAL A 87 -2.47 -2.70 -3.49
N GLU A 88 -2.53 -3.86 -2.86
CA GLU A 88 -3.55 -4.86 -3.14
C GLU A 88 -4.72 -4.67 -2.17
N LEU A 89 -5.92 -4.43 -2.72
CA LEU A 89 -7.14 -4.28 -1.94
C LEU A 89 -7.92 -5.58 -1.94
N ALA A 90 -8.01 -6.22 -0.77
CA ALA A 90 -8.94 -7.30 -0.56
C ALA A 90 -10.40 -6.81 -0.63
N ARG A 91 -11.31 -7.70 -1.05
CA ARG A 91 -12.76 -7.42 -1.01
C ARG A 91 -13.20 -7.21 0.45
N GLY A 92 -13.95 -6.15 0.72
CA GLY A 92 -14.49 -5.89 2.05
C GLY A 92 -15.54 -6.93 2.48
N CYS A 93 -15.47 -7.37 3.74
CA CYS A 93 -16.48 -8.19 4.40
C CYS A 93 -17.29 -7.32 5.36
N ASP A 94 -18.61 -7.30 5.21
CA ASP A 94 -19.53 -6.54 6.07
C ASP A 94 -19.98 -7.31 7.32
N LEU A 95 -19.37 -8.49 7.55
CA LEU A 95 -19.58 -9.37 8.70
C LEU A 95 -21.02 -9.89 8.85
N ARG A 96 -21.80 -9.91 7.77
CA ARG A 96 -23.15 -10.49 7.75
C ARG A 96 -23.15 -11.87 7.11
N ARG A 97 -24.00 -12.75 7.64
CA ARG A 97 -24.14 -14.15 7.18
C ARG A 97 -24.41 -14.22 5.68
N ASP A 98 -25.42 -13.49 5.22
CA ASP A 98 -25.90 -13.57 3.83
C ASP A 98 -24.83 -13.14 2.83
N THR A 99 -24.07 -12.10 3.17
CA THR A 99 -22.96 -11.61 2.35
C THR A 99 -21.72 -12.50 2.45
N CYS A 100 -21.48 -13.15 3.60
CA CYS A 100 -20.43 -14.17 3.72
C CYS A 100 -20.68 -15.33 2.75
N GLU A 101 -21.92 -15.80 2.65
CA GLU A 101 -22.32 -16.85 1.70
C GLU A 101 -22.27 -16.34 0.26
N ALA A 102 -22.96 -15.23 -0.04
CA ALA A 102 -23.14 -14.76 -1.41
C ALA A 102 -21.86 -14.20 -2.06
N LYS A 103 -20.99 -13.53 -1.29
CA LYS A 103 -19.76 -12.91 -1.83
C LYS A 103 -18.52 -13.78 -1.69
N PHE A 104 -18.45 -14.62 -0.65
CA PHE A 104 -17.23 -15.36 -0.30
C PHE A 104 -17.40 -16.88 -0.30
N ASN A 105 -18.63 -17.40 -0.40
CA ASN A 105 -18.94 -18.83 -0.33
C ASN A 105 -18.26 -19.54 0.86
N ASN A 106 -18.15 -18.84 2.00
CA ASN A 106 -17.41 -19.30 3.18
C ASN A 106 -18.28 -19.34 4.45
N LEU A 107 -19.58 -19.62 4.27
CA LEU A 107 -20.54 -19.63 5.37
C LEU A 107 -20.18 -20.66 6.45
N ALA A 108 -19.56 -21.78 6.08
CA ALA A 108 -19.13 -22.82 7.02
C ALA A 108 -18.12 -22.32 8.07
N ASN A 109 -17.35 -21.27 7.74
CA ASN A 109 -16.38 -20.65 8.65
C ASN A 109 -16.87 -19.28 9.18
N PHE A 110 -18.17 -19.01 9.14
CA PHE A 110 -18.74 -17.79 9.69
C PHE A 110 -18.72 -17.82 11.24
N GLY A 111 -17.81 -17.06 11.86
CA GLY A 111 -17.60 -17.04 13.32
C GLY A 111 -18.63 -16.24 14.14
N GLY A 112 -19.75 -15.84 13.55
CA GLY A 112 -20.81 -15.10 14.23
C GLY A 112 -21.93 -15.99 14.77
N PHE A 113 -22.90 -15.37 15.45
CA PHE A 113 -24.07 -16.06 16.00
C PHE A 113 -25.37 -15.59 15.32
N PRO A 114 -25.66 -16.03 14.07
CA PRO A 114 -26.80 -15.53 13.30
C PRO A 114 -28.16 -15.94 13.88
N ASN A 115 -28.19 -16.97 14.74
CA ASN A 115 -29.41 -17.54 15.29
C ASN A 115 -29.59 -17.24 16.79
N ILE A 116 -28.99 -16.15 17.30
CA ILE A 116 -29.28 -15.71 18.66
C ILE A 116 -30.74 -15.27 18.75
N PRO A 117 -31.53 -15.85 19.66
CA PRO A 117 -32.92 -15.44 19.83
C PRO A 117 -33.02 -13.96 20.20
N GLY A 118 -33.94 -13.23 19.57
CA GLY A 118 -34.25 -11.84 19.93
C GLY A 118 -35.06 -11.67 21.22
N ILE A 119 -35.32 -12.78 21.92
CA ILE A 119 -36.06 -12.84 23.17
C ILE A 119 -35.12 -13.20 24.32
N ASN A 120 -35.39 -12.63 25.49
CA ASN A 120 -34.61 -12.94 26.68
C ASN A 120 -34.95 -14.35 27.19
N PRO A 121 -34.02 -15.32 27.16
CA PRO A 121 -34.28 -16.68 27.63
C PRO A 121 -34.54 -16.75 29.16
N PHE A 122 -34.30 -15.66 29.90
CA PHE A 122 -34.59 -15.55 31.33
C PHE A 122 -35.92 -14.84 31.64
N GLY A 123 -36.70 -14.46 30.62
CA GLY A 123 -37.96 -13.73 30.78
C GLY A 123 -39.17 -14.60 31.15
N GLY A 124 -39.02 -15.92 31.20
CA GLY A 124 -40.10 -16.87 31.53
C GLY A 124 -41.10 -17.15 30.40
N SER A 125 -40.96 -16.51 29.23
CA SER A 125 -41.72 -16.83 28.01
C SER A 125 -41.05 -17.97 27.22
N SER A 126 -41.85 -18.81 26.56
CA SER A 126 -41.35 -19.91 25.73
C SER A 126 -40.50 -19.39 24.56
N ILE A 127 -39.45 -20.14 24.19
CA ILE A 127 -38.47 -19.79 23.14
C ILE A 127 -38.84 -20.30 21.73
N VAL A 128 -40.07 -20.75 21.54
CA VAL A 128 -40.55 -21.41 20.31
C VAL A 128 -41.44 -20.52 19.47
#